data_AF-A0A943IVQ0-F1
#
_entry.id   AF-A0A943IVQ0-F1
#
_cell.length_a   1.000
_cell.length_b   1.000
_cell.length_c   1.000
_cell.angle_alpha   90.00
_cell.angle_beta   90.00
_cell.angle_gamma   90.00
#
_symmetry.space_group_name_H-M   'P 1'
#
loop_
_entity.id
_entity.type
_entity.pdbx_description
1 polymer ?
#
loop_
_entity_poly.entity_id
_entity_poly.type
_entity_poly.pdbx_seq_one_letter_code
_entity_poly.pdbx_strand_id
1 'polypeptide(L)'
;MSGNERREAIWRLLQQSSTVINASTLATRFGVTRQIIVSDIALLRANGRPIAAERRGYYIEKTNGIFETILCNHTAAQTLDEFYAILEYGGKILNVIVEHPIYGQISADLNIASRFDAREFIEKTKESNAMLLCHLTGGVHMHTILVPNKEAYHQICNTLQEQHILKEIKEDEPRTFQA
;
A
#
# COMPACT_ATOMS: atom_id res chain seq x y z
N MET A 1 -2.90 -19.83 11.64
CA MET A 1 -2.58 -18.56 10.97
C MET A 1 -2.78 -18.73 9.48
N SER A 2 -3.62 -17.88 8.88
CA SER A 2 -3.87 -17.85 7.43
C SER A 2 -2.67 -17.29 6.65
N GLY A 3 -2.67 -17.44 5.32
CA GLY A 3 -1.63 -16.84 4.47
C GLY A 3 -1.60 -15.31 4.55
N ASN A 4 -2.77 -14.67 4.64
CA ASN A 4 -2.90 -13.22 4.77
C ASN A 4 -2.33 -12.72 6.09
N GLU A 5 -2.75 -13.33 7.21
CA GLU A 5 -2.23 -13.00 8.55
C GLU A 5 -0.71 -13.11 8.61
N ARG A 6 -0.16 -14.17 8.00
CA ARG A 6 1.29 -14.37 7.93
C ARG A 6 1.98 -13.27 7.13
N ARG A 7 1.44 -12.89 5.98
CA ARG A 7 1.98 -11.81 5.15
C ARG A 7 1.98 -10.47 5.87
N GLU A 8 0.91 -10.13 6.60
CA GLU A 8 0.87 -8.92 7.43
C GLU A 8 1.87 -8.97 8.58
N ALA A 9 2.01 -10.13 9.23
CA ALA A 9 3.00 -10.31 10.29
C ALA A 9 4.45 -10.20 9.76
N ILE A 10 4.74 -10.77 8.60
CA ILE A 10 6.05 -10.63 7.91
C ILE A 10 6.32 -9.15 7.63
N TRP A 11 5.35 -8.44 7.09
CA TRP A 11 5.49 -7.02 6.79
C TRP A 11 5.77 -6.16 8.02
N ARG A 12 4.95 -6.28 9.07
CA ARG A 12 5.16 -5.55 10.33
C ARG A 12 6.55 -5.84 10.91
N LEU A 13 6.99 -7.10 10.84
CA LEU A 13 8.32 -7.49 11.30
C LEU A 13 9.44 -6.82 10.49
N LEU A 14 9.32 -6.76 9.17
CA LEU A 14 10.30 -6.10 8.31
C LEU A 14 10.34 -4.59 8.55
N GLN A 15 9.19 -3.95 8.83
CA GLN A 15 9.12 -2.51 9.16
C GLN A 15 9.84 -2.18 10.47
N GLN A 16 9.73 -3.06 11.47
CA GLN A 16 10.35 -2.87 12.79
C GLN A 16 11.83 -3.25 12.81
N SER A 17 12.29 -4.04 11.82
CA SER A 17 13.67 -4.53 11.78
C SER A 17 14.62 -3.49 11.22
N SER A 18 15.71 -3.22 11.94
CA SER A 18 16.83 -2.43 11.43
C SER A 18 17.84 -3.24 10.63
N THR A 19 17.61 -4.54 10.45
CA THR A 19 18.56 -5.49 9.84
C THR A 19 17.88 -6.38 8.80
N VAL A 20 18.68 -6.93 7.89
CA VAL A 20 18.24 -7.92 6.91
C VAL A 20 17.80 -9.20 7.62
N ILE A 21 16.58 -9.69 7.31
CA ILE A 21 16.03 -10.93 7.89
C ILE A 21 16.12 -12.06 6.87
N ASN A 22 16.80 -13.15 7.23
CA ASN A 22 16.90 -14.33 6.37
C ASN A 22 15.54 -15.01 6.17
N ALA A 23 15.28 -15.51 4.95
CA ALA A 23 14.05 -16.25 4.64
C ALA A 23 13.87 -17.49 5.53
N SER A 24 14.96 -18.17 5.89
CA SER A 24 14.92 -19.32 6.81
C SER A 24 14.52 -18.93 8.24
N THR A 25 14.91 -17.74 8.70
CA THR A 25 14.51 -17.22 10.02
C THR A 25 13.00 -16.93 10.05
N LEU A 26 12.47 -16.32 8.99
CA LEU A 26 11.02 -16.13 8.84
C LEU A 26 10.28 -17.47 8.78
N ALA A 27 10.82 -18.44 8.03
CA ALA A 27 10.24 -19.76 7.87
C ALA A 27 10.10 -20.49 9.22
N THR A 28 11.18 -20.53 10.01
CA THR A 28 11.15 -21.09 11.37
C THR A 28 10.18 -20.34 12.27
N ARG A 29 10.19 -19.00 12.26
CA ARG A 29 9.32 -18.19 13.11
C ARG A 29 7.83 -18.43 12.85
N PHE A 30 7.45 -18.59 11.59
CA PHE A 30 6.05 -18.77 11.18
C PHE A 30 5.64 -20.23 10.98
N GLY A 31 6.53 -21.19 11.27
CA GLY A 31 6.25 -22.63 11.14
C GLY A 31 5.95 -23.07 9.71
N VAL A 32 6.58 -22.44 8.71
CA VAL A 32 6.38 -22.72 7.28
C VAL A 32 7.70 -23.04 6.58
N THR A 33 7.64 -23.50 5.34
CA THR A 33 8.85 -23.74 4.54
C THR A 33 9.42 -22.42 4.01
N ARG A 34 10.72 -22.43 3.66
CA ARG A 34 11.36 -21.29 2.98
C ARG A 34 10.64 -20.91 1.69
N GLN A 35 10.12 -21.89 0.94
CA GLN A 35 9.39 -21.65 -0.30
C GLN A 35 8.10 -20.84 -0.07
N ILE A 36 7.39 -21.11 1.04
CA ILE A 36 6.21 -20.34 1.42
C ILE A 36 6.58 -18.88 1.71
N ILE A 37 7.68 -18.63 2.44
CA ILE A 37 8.17 -17.26 2.69
C ILE A 37 8.55 -16.55 1.38
N VAL A 38 9.25 -17.23 0.47
CA VAL A 38 9.60 -16.65 -0.83
C VAL A 38 8.35 -16.23 -1.60
N SER A 39 7.32 -17.08 -1.63
CA SER A 39 6.04 -16.80 -2.26
C SER A 39 5.30 -15.63 -1.57
N ASP A 40 5.26 -15.62 -0.25
CA ASP A 40 4.63 -14.55 0.52
C ASP A 40 5.31 -13.19 0.28
N ILE A 41 6.64 -13.13 0.24
CA ILE A 41 7.38 -11.91 -0.10
C ILE A 41 7.11 -11.46 -1.53
N ALA A 42 7.04 -12.40 -2.49
CA ALA A 42 6.70 -12.08 -3.87
C ALA A 42 5.32 -11.44 -3.97
N LEU A 43 4.32 -11.97 -3.25
CA LEU A 43 2.98 -11.38 -3.18
C LEU A 43 2.99 -10.00 -2.51
N LEU A 44 3.71 -9.84 -1.39
CA LEU A 44 3.82 -8.53 -0.74
C LEU A 44 4.44 -7.48 -1.67
N ARG A 45 5.46 -7.85 -2.46
CA ARG A 45 6.07 -6.98 -3.47
C ARG A 45 5.15 -6.68 -4.64
N ALA A 46 4.40 -7.68 -5.11
CA ALA A 46 3.38 -7.50 -6.15
C ALA A 46 2.27 -6.54 -5.69
N ASN A 47 2.02 -6.51 -4.37
CA ASN A 47 1.11 -5.57 -3.72
C ASN A 47 1.78 -4.23 -3.39
N GLY A 48 2.87 -3.91 -4.09
CA GLY A 48 3.55 -2.62 -4.02
C GLY A 48 4.26 -2.34 -2.69
N ARG A 49 4.43 -3.33 -1.80
CA ARG A 49 5.21 -3.11 -0.57
C ARG A 49 6.70 -2.99 -0.91
N PRO A 50 7.41 -1.96 -0.39
CA PRO A 50 8.81 -1.66 -0.71
C PRO A 50 9.79 -2.60 0.01
N ILE A 51 9.65 -3.90 -0.24
CA ILE A 51 10.53 -4.94 0.32
C ILE A 51 11.68 -5.18 -0.65
N ALA A 52 12.88 -4.85 -0.21
CA ALA A 52 14.13 -5.16 -0.89
C ALA A 52 14.63 -6.56 -0.51
N ALA A 53 15.45 -7.14 -1.39
CA ALA A 53 16.10 -8.41 -1.16
C ALA A 53 17.62 -8.27 -1.38
N GLU A 54 18.40 -8.76 -0.44
CA GLU A 54 19.84 -8.94 -0.58
C GLU A 54 20.18 -10.44 -0.61
N ARG A 55 21.44 -10.81 -0.91
CA ARG A 55 21.91 -12.19 -1.18
C ARG A 55 21.39 -13.30 -0.25
N ARG A 56 20.89 -13.00 0.96
CA ARG A 56 20.33 -14.02 1.89
C ARG A 56 19.03 -13.64 2.61
N GLY A 57 18.49 -12.43 2.45
CA GLY A 57 17.33 -12.00 3.22
C GLY A 57 16.60 -10.78 2.70
N TYR A 58 15.60 -10.36 3.47
CA TYR A 58 14.67 -9.29 3.12
C TYR A 58 14.80 -8.13 4.09
N TYR A 59 14.61 -6.92 3.60
CA TYR A 59 14.58 -5.70 4.41
C TYR A 59 13.72 -4.64 3.74
N ILE A 60 13.42 -3.58 4.47
CA ILE A 60 12.83 -2.36 3.92
C ILE A 60 13.89 -1.28 4.04
N GLU A 61 14.13 -0.53 2.97
CA GLU A 61 15.05 0.61 3.02
C GLU A 61 14.55 1.61 4.06
N LYS A 62 15.46 2.04 4.95
CA LYS A 62 15.12 3.01 5.98
C LYS A 62 14.80 4.34 5.31
N THR A 63 13.52 4.69 5.31
CA THR A 63 13.02 5.99 4.94
C THR A 63 12.68 6.78 6.21
N ASN A 64 12.69 8.11 6.12
CA ASN A 64 12.12 8.93 7.19
C ASN A 64 10.59 8.78 7.12
N GLY A 65 10.04 7.95 8.01
CA GLY A 65 8.61 7.73 8.13
C GLY A 65 8.23 6.28 8.40
N ILE A 66 6.93 6.02 8.37
CA ILE A 66 6.31 4.69 8.47
C ILE A 66 5.47 4.44 7.23
N PHE A 67 5.42 3.18 6.78
CA PHE A 67 4.57 2.78 5.67
C PHE A 67 3.22 2.30 6.21
N GLU A 68 2.15 2.87 5.69
CA GLU A 68 0.78 2.48 6.00
C GLU A 68 0.00 2.19 4.74
N THR A 69 -1.15 1.56 4.91
CA THR A 69 -2.04 1.22 3.82
C THR A 69 -3.42 1.78 4.11
N ILE A 70 -4.04 2.38 3.11
CA ILE A 70 -5.41 2.89 3.16
C ILE A 70 -6.24 2.18 2.11
N LEU A 71 -7.52 1.97 2.41
CA LEU A 71 -8.52 1.48 1.47
C LEU A 71 -9.48 2.64 1.22
N CYS A 72 -9.59 3.01 -0.04
CA CYS A 72 -10.35 4.15 -0.49
C CYS A 72 -11.49 3.67 -1.39
N ASN A 73 -12.58 4.44 -1.42
CA ASN A 73 -13.68 4.24 -2.35
C ASN A 73 -14.21 5.60 -2.80
N HIS A 74 -13.86 6.01 -4.01
CA HIS A 74 -14.30 7.29 -4.55
C HIS A 74 -14.29 7.30 -6.07
N THR A 75 -14.89 8.35 -6.64
CA THR A 75 -14.92 8.56 -8.09
C THR A 75 -13.60 9.14 -8.59
N ALA A 76 -13.30 9.01 -9.89
CA ALA A 76 -12.11 9.62 -10.49
C ALA A 76 -12.01 11.15 -10.31
N ALA A 77 -13.14 11.84 -10.12
CA ALA A 77 -13.15 13.28 -9.87
C ALA A 77 -12.53 13.65 -8.51
N GLN A 78 -12.60 12.73 -7.53
CA GLN A 78 -12.10 12.94 -6.16
C GLN A 78 -10.64 12.49 -5.98
N THR A 79 -9.99 11.94 -7.02
CA THR A 79 -8.58 11.47 -6.93
C THR A 79 -7.63 12.60 -6.54
N LEU A 80 -7.87 13.83 -7.01
CA LEU A 80 -6.99 14.94 -6.65
C LEU A 80 -7.17 15.36 -5.19
N ASP A 81 -8.41 15.31 -4.68
CA ASP A 81 -8.72 15.62 -3.28
C ASP A 81 -8.11 14.58 -2.34
N GLU A 82 -8.21 13.29 -2.69
CA GLU A 82 -7.51 12.20 -1.99
C GLU A 82 -6.01 12.47 -1.93
N PHE A 83 -5.39 12.77 -3.07
CA PHE A 83 -3.95 12.98 -3.13
C PHE A 83 -3.54 14.16 -2.25
N TYR A 84 -4.30 15.25 -2.30
CA TYR A 84 -4.02 16.43 -1.48
C TYR A 84 -4.20 16.17 0.01
N ALA A 85 -5.21 15.42 0.42
CA ALA A 85 -5.41 15.05 1.83
C ALA A 85 -4.21 14.25 2.39
N ILE A 86 -3.65 13.34 1.60
CA ILE A 86 -2.46 12.57 1.98
C ILE A 86 -1.22 13.47 2.04
N LEU A 87 -1.02 14.32 1.03
CA LEU A 87 0.14 15.20 0.92
C LEU A 87 0.16 16.30 1.98
N GLU A 88 -1.00 16.78 2.45
CA GLU A 88 -1.14 17.88 3.40
C GLU A 88 -0.43 17.58 4.74
N TYR A 89 -0.49 16.35 5.20
CA TYR A 89 0.18 15.90 6.43
C TYR A 89 1.56 15.27 6.17
N GLY A 90 2.18 15.59 5.02
CA GLY A 90 3.50 15.12 4.64
C GLY A 90 3.55 13.66 4.20
N GLY A 91 2.41 13.07 3.85
CA GLY A 91 2.33 11.75 3.26
C GLY A 91 2.86 11.71 1.82
N LYS A 92 3.22 10.52 1.35
CA LYS A 92 3.56 10.23 -0.05
C LYS A 92 2.80 8.99 -0.49
N ILE A 93 2.31 9.00 -1.72
CA ILE A 93 1.54 7.91 -2.30
C ILE A 93 2.45 7.11 -3.20
N LEU A 94 2.71 5.86 -2.85
CA LEU A 94 3.72 5.05 -3.55
C LEU A 94 3.12 4.32 -4.74
N ASN A 95 1.93 3.77 -4.56
CA ASN A 95 1.26 2.93 -5.54
C ASN A 95 -0.25 3.04 -5.40
N VAL A 96 -0.95 2.52 -6.40
CA VAL A 96 -2.37 2.16 -6.35
C VAL A 96 -2.51 0.67 -6.60
N ILE A 97 -3.44 0.05 -5.90
CA ILE A 97 -3.72 -1.37 -5.95
C ILE A 97 -5.23 -1.54 -6.12
N VAL A 98 -5.64 -2.45 -7.00
CA VAL A 98 -7.05 -2.82 -7.23
C VAL A 98 -7.19 -4.33 -7.36
N GLU A 99 -8.38 -4.87 -7.06
CA GLU A 99 -8.72 -6.27 -7.33
C GLU A 99 -9.61 -6.40 -8.57
N HIS A 100 -9.11 -7.05 -9.60
CA HIS A 100 -9.83 -7.31 -10.84
C HIS A 100 -10.31 -8.77 -10.88
N PRO A 101 -11.58 -9.06 -11.21
CA PRO A 101 -12.14 -10.42 -11.14
C PRO A 101 -11.43 -11.45 -12.04
N ILE A 102 -10.81 -11.00 -13.13
CA ILE A 102 -10.10 -11.89 -14.08
C ILE A 102 -8.60 -11.95 -13.80
N TYR A 103 -7.99 -10.83 -13.43
CA TYR A 103 -6.53 -10.70 -13.33
C TYR A 103 -6.03 -10.82 -11.89
N GLY A 104 -6.94 -10.90 -10.93
CA GLY A 104 -6.64 -10.77 -9.52
C GLY A 104 -6.15 -9.36 -9.21
N GLN A 105 -5.14 -9.28 -8.36
CA GLN A 105 -4.61 -8.01 -7.88
C GLN A 105 -3.73 -7.32 -8.93
N ILE A 106 -4.05 -6.07 -9.24
CA ILE A 106 -3.28 -5.20 -10.13
C ILE A 106 -2.69 -4.07 -9.30
N SER A 107 -1.39 -3.82 -9.44
CA SER A 107 -0.68 -2.72 -8.78
C SER A 107 0.04 -1.87 -9.81
N ALA A 108 0.04 -0.55 -9.61
CA ALA A 108 0.81 0.40 -10.40
C ALA A 108 1.51 1.39 -9.49
N ASP A 109 2.78 1.68 -9.80
CA ASP A 109 3.56 2.69 -9.08
C ASP A 109 3.08 4.09 -9.47
N LEU A 110 2.88 4.95 -8.46
CA LEU A 110 2.45 6.33 -8.63
C LEU A 110 3.53 7.32 -8.21
N ASN A 111 4.17 7.08 -7.05
CA ASN A 111 5.22 7.93 -6.48
C ASN A 111 4.85 9.43 -6.41
N ILE A 112 3.65 9.75 -5.94
CA ILE A 112 3.18 11.12 -5.74
C ILE A 112 3.70 11.64 -4.39
N ALA A 113 4.61 12.60 -4.42
CA ALA A 113 5.23 13.17 -3.24
C ALA A 113 4.97 14.69 -3.09
N SER A 114 4.31 15.31 -4.06
CA SER A 114 3.99 16.73 -4.05
C SER A 114 2.68 17.05 -4.76
N ARG A 115 2.14 18.26 -4.51
CA ARG A 115 0.98 18.79 -5.27
C ARG A 115 1.30 19.02 -6.75
N PHE A 116 2.58 19.11 -7.11
CA PHE A 116 2.99 19.18 -8.50
C PHE A 116 2.79 17.80 -9.16
N ASP A 117 3.35 16.74 -8.56
CA ASP A 117 3.22 15.37 -9.06
C ASP A 117 1.74 14.96 -9.18
N ALA A 118 0.92 15.33 -8.20
CA ALA A 118 -0.51 15.04 -8.20
C ALA A 118 -1.23 15.67 -9.40
N ARG A 119 -0.91 16.93 -9.73
CA ARG A 119 -1.49 17.61 -10.89
C ARG A 119 -0.98 17.02 -12.19
N GLU A 120 0.32 16.78 -12.28
CA GLU A 120 0.95 16.17 -13.47
C GLU A 120 0.33 14.79 -13.77
N PHE A 121 0.06 13.99 -12.74
CA PHE A 121 -0.61 12.69 -12.88
C PHE A 121 -2.02 12.82 -13.48
N ILE A 122 -2.83 13.76 -12.97
CA ILE A 122 -4.18 14.01 -13.48
C ILE A 122 -4.15 14.56 -14.91
N GLU A 123 -3.20 15.44 -15.23
CA GLU A 123 -3.01 15.98 -16.59
C GLU A 123 -2.66 14.87 -17.57
N LYS A 124 -1.65 14.03 -17.27
CA LYS A 124 -1.27 12.88 -18.11
C LYS A 124 -2.42 11.91 -18.32
N THR A 125 -3.23 11.68 -17.29
CA THR A 125 -4.41 10.80 -17.39
C THR A 125 -5.44 11.36 -18.38
N LYS A 126 -5.67 12.68 -18.36
CA LYS A 126 -6.57 13.36 -19.31
C LYS A 126 -6.02 13.35 -20.74
N GLU A 127 -4.73 13.64 -20.91
CA GLU A 127 -4.08 13.68 -22.24
C GLU A 127 -4.07 12.32 -22.93
N SER A 128 -3.81 11.25 -22.17
CA SER A 128 -3.80 9.88 -22.68
C SER A 128 -5.19 9.28 -22.85
N ASN A 129 -6.24 9.98 -22.41
CA ASN A 129 -7.60 9.45 -22.28
C ASN A 129 -7.64 8.09 -21.55
N ALA A 130 -6.68 7.87 -20.63
CA ALA A 130 -6.54 6.62 -19.91
C ALA A 130 -7.57 6.54 -18.78
N MET A 131 -8.13 5.36 -18.57
CA MET A 131 -8.95 5.09 -17.39
C MET A 131 -8.05 4.83 -16.19
N LEU A 132 -8.33 5.50 -15.07
CA LEU A 132 -7.71 5.20 -13.78
C LEU A 132 -8.05 3.79 -13.33
N LEU A 133 -7.12 3.12 -12.63
CA LEU A 133 -7.35 1.76 -12.16
C LEU A 133 -8.55 1.64 -11.22
N CYS A 134 -8.85 2.67 -10.42
CA CYS A 134 -10.03 2.69 -9.54
C CYS A 134 -11.37 2.55 -10.30
N HIS A 135 -11.42 2.90 -11.59
CA HIS A 135 -12.63 2.66 -12.40
C HIS A 135 -12.93 1.17 -12.61
N LEU A 136 -11.91 0.31 -12.61
CA LEU A 136 -12.07 -1.13 -12.82
C LEU A 136 -12.83 -1.80 -11.67
N THR A 137 -12.88 -1.15 -10.51
CA THR A 137 -13.41 -1.68 -9.25
C THR A 137 -14.51 -0.80 -8.66
N GLY A 138 -15.17 0.02 -9.48
CA GLY A 138 -16.25 0.90 -9.04
C GLY A 138 -15.81 1.92 -7.98
N GLY A 139 -14.54 2.32 -7.99
CA GLY A 139 -13.95 3.29 -7.06
C GLY A 139 -13.12 2.66 -5.94
N VAL A 140 -13.20 1.35 -5.70
CA VAL A 140 -12.53 0.69 -4.56
C VAL A 140 -11.07 0.37 -4.87
N HIS A 141 -10.13 0.93 -4.12
CA HIS A 141 -8.70 0.71 -4.33
C HIS A 141 -7.91 0.93 -3.04
N MET A 142 -6.67 0.46 -3.02
CA MET A 142 -5.76 0.65 -1.90
C MET A 142 -4.54 1.46 -2.33
N HIS A 143 -4.00 2.22 -1.38
CA HIS A 143 -2.72 2.88 -1.52
C HIS A 143 -1.77 2.41 -0.42
N THR A 144 -0.52 2.16 -0.80
CA THR A 144 0.58 2.18 0.16
C THR A 144 1.08 3.61 0.26
N ILE A 145 1.06 4.18 1.46
CA ILE A 145 1.52 5.53 1.73
C ILE A 145 2.71 5.52 2.68
N LEU A 146 3.66 6.43 2.46
CA LEU A 146 4.72 6.73 3.41
C LEU A 146 4.34 8.00 4.15
N VAL A 147 4.24 7.93 5.47
CA VAL A 147 3.87 9.08 6.33
C VAL A 147 4.95 9.34 7.38
N PRO A 148 5.10 10.58 7.88
CA PRO A 148 6.16 10.89 8.84
C PRO A 148 6.07 10.12 10.17
N ASN A 149 4.85 9.92 10.67
CA ASN A 149 4.56 9.26 11.95
C ASN A 149 3.09 8.82 12.01
N LYS A 150 2.69 8.15 13.10
CA LYS A 150 1.32 7.65 13.28
C LYS A 150 0.30 8.79 13.44
N GLU A 151 0.70 9.90 14.04
CA GLU A 151 -0.16 11.06 14.23
C GLU A 151 -0.59 11.63 12.87
N ALA A 152 0.37 11.79 11.94
CA ALA A 152 0.10 12.21 10.57
C ALA A 152 -0.81 11.21 9.83
N TYR A 153 -0.57 9.90 10.00
CA TYR A 153 -1.45 8.87 9.44
C TYR A 153 -2.89 9.02 9.92
N HIS A 154 -3.12 9.22 11.23
CA HIS A 154 -4.45 9.42 11.78
C HIS A 154 -5.13 10.69 11.23
N GLN A 155 -4.39 11.79 11.07
CA GLN A 155 -4.94 13.01 10.47
C GLN A 155 -5.35 12.80 9.01
N ILE A 156 -4.53 12.09 8.23
CA ILE A 156 -4.87 11.71 6.85
C ILE A 156 -6.15 10.87 6.83
N CYS A 157 -6.24 9.84 7.68
CA CYS A 157 -7.43 9.00 7.76
C CYS A 157 -8.69 9.82 8.13
N ASN A 158 -8.60 10.72 9.11
CA ASN A 158 -9.71 11.58 9.50
C ASN A 158 -10.17 12.48 8.33
N THR A 159 -9.24 13.15 7.65
CA THR A 159 -9.58 14.02 6.50
C THR A 159 -10.21 13.21 5.36
N LEU A 160 -9.68 12.02 5.06
CA LEU A 160 -10.25 11.15 4.03
C LEU A 160 -11.63 10.60 4.44
N GLN A 161 -11.90 10.38 5.73
CA GLN A 161 -13.22 10.00 6.23
C GLN A 161 -14.23 11.15 6.11
N GLU A 162 -13.84 12.37 6.48
CA GLU A 162 -14.68 13.58 6.35
C GLU A 162 -15.07 13.86 4.89
N GLN A 163 -14.18 13.51 3.95
CA GLN A 163 -14.43 13.63 2.50
C GLN A 163 -15.19 12.43 1.91
N HIS A 164 -15.57 11.44 2.74
CA HIS A 164 -16.20 10.18 2.31
C HIS A 164 -15.36 9.38 1.30
N ILE A 165 -14.03 9.48 1.40
CA ILE A 165 -13.07 8.78 0.55
C ILE A 165 -12.57 7.49 1.22
N LEU A 166 -12.28 7.53 2.52
CA LEU A 166 -11.77 6.36 3.25
C LEU A 166 -12.89 5.33 3.48
N LYS A 167 -12.63 4.07 3.14
CA LYS A 167 -13.48 2.95 3.51
C LYS A 167 -12.99 2.41 4.86
N GLU A 168 -13.84 2.44 5.89
CA GLU A 168 -13.46 1.95 7.21
C GLU A 168 -12.98 0.49 7.17
N ILE A 169 -11.83 0.24 7.78
CA ILE A 169 -11.32 -1.09 8.10
C ILE A 169 -11.08 -1.11 9.60
N LYS A 170 -11.62 -2.11 10.32
CA LYS A 170 -11.33 -2.32 11.74
C LYS A 170 -9.83 -2.62 11.90
N GLU A 171 -9.17 -2.04 12.91
CA GLU A 171 -7.71 -2.15 13.14
C GLU A 171 -7.16 -3.60 13.18
N ASP A 172 -8.03 -4.59 13.46
CA ASP A 172 -7.70 -6.02 13.54
C ASP A 172 -8.00 -6.84 12.28
N GLU A 173 -8.60 -6.24 11.25
CA GLU A 173 -8.84 -6.95 9.98
C GLU A 173 -7.70 -6.69 8.98
N PRO A 174 -7.24 -7.73 8.26
CA PRO A 174 -6.25 -7.53 7.21
C PRO A 174 -6.83 -6.54 6.19
N ARG A 175 -6.04 -5.54 5.81
CA ARG A 175 -6.43 -4.55 4.81
C ARG A 175 -6.53 -5.26 3.46
N THR A 176 -7.72 -5.76 3.16
CA THR A 176 -8.01 -6.60 2.00
C THR A 176 -9.18 -6.00 1.23
N PHE A 177 -9.16 -6.18 -0.07
CA PHE A 177 -10.38 -6.23 -0.84
C PHE A 177 -11.22 -7.40 -0.29
N GLN A 178 -12.43 -7.12 0.19
CA GLN A 178 -13.34 -8.18 0.61
C GLN A 178 -13.71 -8.99 -0.65
N ALA A 179 -13.39 -10.28 -0.65
CA ALA A 179 -13.95 -11.24 -1.59
C ALA A 179 -15.39 -11.59 -1.19
#